data_AF-A0A2N5Y782-F1
#
_entry.id   AF-A0A2N5Y782-F1
#
_cell.length_a   1.000
_cell.length_b   1.000
_cell.length_c   1.000
_cell.angle_alpha   90.00
_cell.angle_beta   90.00
_cell.angle_gamma   90.00
#
_symmetry.space_group_name_H-M   'P 1'
#
loop_
_entity.id
_entity.type
_entity.pdbx_description
1 polymer ?
#
loop_
_entity_poly.entity_id
_entity_poly.type
_entity_poly.pdbx_seq_one_letter_code
_entity_poly.pdbx_strand_id
1 'polypeptide(L)'
;MFDIGFTELVIIAVVGLLVIGPERLPGAIRTGSAWVHRIKRGFNDIRQEVSQELHNDAVLQELRKTGADLQASAREAERELRDTVKAVDPEDTKSTKDTEDTQKPASSQEPPAP
;
A
#
# COMPACT_ATOMS: atom_id res chain seq x y z
N MET A 1 3.56 -7.47 -10.36
CA MET A 1 4.32 -6.87 -11.46
C MET A 1 5.81 -6.93 -11.15
N PHE A 2 6.37 -8.14 -11.13
CA PHE A 2 7.80 -8.46 -11.16
C PHE A 2 7.87 -9.94 -11.53
N ASP A 3 7.41 -10.26 -12.73
CA ASP A 3 7.49 -11.62 -13.30
C ASP A 3 8.91 -11.84 -13.84
N ILE A 4 9.91 -11.76 -12.96
CA ILE A 4 11.28 -12.13 -13.29
C ILE A 4 11.38 -13.64 -13.09
N GLY A 5 11.19 -14.38 -14.17
CA GLY A 5 11.40 -15.81 -14.22
C GLY A 5 12.88 -16.17 -14.42
N PHE A 6 13.16 -17.48 -14.39
CA PHE A 6 14.49 -17.99 -14.71
C PHE A 6 14.93 -17.59 -16.13
N THR A 7 14.00 -17.61 -17.09
CA THR A 7 14.26 -17.24 -18.48
C THR A 7 14.72 -15.79 -18.62
N GLU A 8 14.04 -14.85 -17.95
CA GLU A 8 14.40 -13.44 -17.96
C GLU A 8 15.80 -13.23 -17.36
N LEU A 9 16.14 -13.94 -16.28
CA LEU A 9 17.47 -13.86 -15.66
C LEU A 9 18.57 -14.34 -16.62
N VAL A 10 18.33 -15.42 -17.36
CA VAL A 10 19.26 -15.92 -18.38
C VAL A 10 19.43 -14.91 -19.51
N ILE A 11 18.35 -14.31 -20.00
CA ILE A 11 18.42 -13.28 -21.05
C ILE A 11 19.24 -12.08 -20.57
N ILE A 12 19.00 -11.59 -19.34
CA ILE A 12 19.77 -10.50 -18.75
C ILE A 12 21.25 -10.87 -18.62
N ALA A 13 21.57 -12.11 -18.21
CA ALA A 13 22.95 -12.58 -18.12
C ALA A 13 23.63 -12.58 -19.49
N VAL A 14 22.97 -13.08 -20.54
CA VAL A 14 23.51 -13.09 -21.91
C VAL A 14 23.73 -11.66 -22.42
N VAL A 15 22.75 -10.76 -22.24
CA VAL A 15 22.89 -9.36 -22.64
C VAL A 15 24.02 -8.68 -21.86
N GLY A 16 24.11 -8.91 -20.56
CA GLY A 16 25.20 -8.39 -19.73
C GLY A 16 26.57 -8.87 -20.19
N LEU A 17 26.69 -10.15 -20.55
CA LEU A 17 27.92 -10.73 -21.11
C LEU A 17 28.27 -10.12 -22.47
N LEU A 18 27.28 -9.80 -23.31
CA LEU A 18 27.52 -9.19 -24.63
C LEU A 18 27.95 -7.72 -24.51
N VAL A 19 27.30 -6.94 -23.65
CA VAL A 19 27.55 -5.50 -23.51
C VAL A 19 28.85 -5.20 -22.77
N ILE A 20 29.07 -5.86 -21.63
CA ILE A 20 30.23 -5.64 -20.76
C ILE A 20 31.40 -6.52 -21.19
N GLY A 21 31.11 -7.69 -21.75
CA GLY A 21 32.09 -8.73 -22.06
C GLY A 21 32.23 -9.74 -20.90
N PRO A 22 32.41 -11.04 -21.20
CA PRO A 22 32.54 -12.10 -20.19
C PRO A 22 33.73 -11.91 -19.24
N GLU A 23 34.80 -11.28 -19.70
CA GLU A 23 36.00 -11.03 -18.89
C GLU A 23 35.83 -9.87 -17.90
N ARG A 24 34.97 -8.89 -18.23
CA ARG A 24 34.83 -7.65 -17.46
C ARG A 24 33.65 -7.67 -16.50
N LEU A 25 32.62 -8.45 -16.80
CA LEU A 25 31.44 -8.66 -15.96
C LEU A 25 31.81 -9.11 -14.52
N PRO A 26 32.68 -10.12 -14.29
CA PRO A 26 33.07 -10.50 -12.93
C PRO A 26 33.81 -9.37 -12.19
N GLY A 27 34.58 -8.54 -12.91
CA GLY A 27 35.21 -7.35 -12.35
C GLY A 27 34.17 -6.30 -11.93
N ALA A 28 33.17 -6.04 -12.77
CA ALA A 28 32.08 -5.11 -12.49
C ALA A 28 31.24 -5.55 -11.28
N ILE A 29 30.89 -6.85 -11.18
CA ILE A 29 30.18 -7.39 -10.01
C ILE A 29 31.01 -7.20 -8.74
N ARG A 30 32.31 -7.49 -8.76
CA ARG A 30 33.18 -7.32 -7.57
C ARG A 30 33.19 -5.87 -7.08
N THR A 31 33.34 -4.92 -7.99
CA THR A 31 33.36 -3.49 -7.64
C THR A 31 32.00 -3.00 -7.18
N GLY A 32 30.94 -3.35 -7.91
CA GLY A 32 29.56 -2.96 -7.57
C GLY A 32 29.09 -3.57 -6.26
N SER A 33 29.39 -4.85 -6.02
CA SER A 33 29.06 -5.52 -4.76
C SER A 33 29.84 -4.95 -3.58
N ALA A 34 31.10 -4.54 -3.76
CA ALA A 34 31.85 -3.85 -2.71
C ALA A 34 31.21 -2.49 -2.32
N TRP A 35 30.65 -1.75 -3.29
CA TRP A 35 29.90 -0.52 -3.02
C TRP A 35 28.60 -0.80 -2.27
N VAL A 36 27.80 -1.76 -2.74
CA VAL A 36 26.57 -2.18 -2.07
C VAL A 36 26.87 -2.70 -0.65
N HIS A 37 27.96 -3.44 -0.47
CA HIS A 37 28.39 -3.94 0.83
C HIS A 37 28.78 -2.80 1.78
N ARG A 38 29.49 -1.77 1.30
CA ARG A 38 29.80 -0.58 2.09
C ARG A 38 28.55 0.17 2.53
N ILE A 39 27.60 0.36 1.61
CA ILE A 39 26.31 1.00 1.94
C ILE A 39 25.60 0.18 3.01
N LYS A 40 25.43 -1.13 2.79
CA LYS A 40 24.80 -2.04 3.74
C LYS A 40 25.48 -2.03 5.11
N ARG A 41 26.81 -1.93 5.14
CA ARG A 41 27.59 -1.83 6.37
C ARG A 41 27.31 -0.52 7.10
N GLY A 42 27.30 0.63 6.41
CA GLY A 42 26.93 1.90 7.02
C GLY A 42 25.50 1.90 7.61
N PHE A 43 24.54 1.26 6.94
CA PHE A 43 23.19 1.08 7.51
C PHE A 43 23.18 0.17 8.75
N ASN A 44 24.01 -0.86 8.77
CA ASN A 44 24.14 -1.73 9.94
C ASN A 44 24.84 -1.02 11.10
N ASP A 45 25.86 -0.22 10.83
CA ASP A 45 26.60 0.55 11.84
C ASP A 45 25.67 1.61 12.49
N ILE A 46 24.88 2.33 11.69
CA ILE A 46 23.82 3.23 12.20
C ILE A 46 22.79 2.47 13.02
N ARG A 47 22.32 1.31 12.53
CA ARG A 47 21.39 0.46 13.31
C ARG A 47 22.01 -0.01 14.62
N GLN A 48 23.30 -0.27 14.64
CA GLN A 48 24.01 -0.76 15.82
C GLN A 48 24.22 0.37 16.83
N GLU A 49 24.62 1.57 16.40
CA GLU A 49 24.69 2.76 17.24
C GLU A 49 23.32 3.13 17.83
N VAL A 50 22.28 3.14 16.98
CA VAL A 50 20.90 3.38 17.40
C VAL A 50 20.41 2.27 18.34
N SER A 51 20.73 1.00 18.09
CA SER A 51 20.34 -0.13 18.95
C SER A 51 21.13 -0.19 20.26
N GLN A 52 22.31 0.42 20.32
CA GLN A 52 23.19 0.40 21.49
C GLN A 52 22.90 1.60 22.42
N GLU A 53 22.37 2.71 21.90
CA GLU A 53 21.87 3.84 22.69
C GLU A 53 20.36 3.76 23.00
N LEU A 54 19.56 3.16 22.12
CA LEU A 54 18.11 3.03 22.29
C LEU A 54 17.73 1.56 22.37
N HIS A 55 17.66 1.05 23.60
CA HIS A 55 16.82 -0.09 23.93
C HIS A 55 15.45 0.14 23.26
N ASN A 56 14.99 -0.84 22.47
CA ASN A 56 13.79 -0.80 21.63
C ASN A 56 12.50 -0.31 22.32
N ASP A 57 12.48 -0.15 23.64
CA ASP A 57 11.35 0.32 24.41
C ASP A 57 10.95 1.77 24.12
N ALA A 58 11.90 2.69 23.89
CA ALA A 58 11.57 4.11 23.69
C ALA A 58 10.85 4.37 22.36
N VAL A 59 11.38 3.83 21.25
CA VAL A 59 10.79 4.01 19.92
C VAL A 59 9.46 3.24 19.80
N LEU A 60 9.37 2.00 20.31
CA LEU A 60 8.11 1.27 20.34
C LEU A 60 7.04 1.97 21.21
N GLN A 61 7.43 2.58 22.33
CA GLN A 61 6.53 3.33 23.19
C GLN A 61 6.05 4.63 22.53
N GLU A 62 6.92 5.34 21.80
CA GLU A 62 6.57 6.56 21.08
C GLU A 62 5.68 6.30 19.86
N LEU A 63 5.93 5.21 19.11
CA LEU A 63 5.02 4.75 18.06
C LEU A 63 3.66 4.32 18.62
N ARG A 64 3.62 3.63 19.76
CA ARG A 64 2.35 3.25 20.43
C ARG A 64 1.57 4.47 20.90
N LYS A 65 2.25 5.46 21.48
CA LYS A 65 1.62 6.69 21.97
C LYS A 65 1.05 7.51 20.81
N THR A 66 1.85 7.74 19.77
CA THR A 66 1.42 8.43 18.55
C THR A 66 0.25 7.70 17.87
N GLY A 67 0.31 6.36 17.81
CA GLY A 67 -0.78 5.55 17.26
C GLY A 67 -2.08 5.63 18.09
N ALA A 68 -1.99 5.67 19.42
CA ALA A 68 -3.14 5.82 20.30
C ALA A 68 -3.77 7.22 20.19
N ASP A 69 -2.95 8.27 20.12
CA ASP A 69 -3.41 9.66 19.97
C ASP A 69 -4.10 9.85 18.59
N LEU A 70 -3.50 9.32 17.52
CA LEU A 70 -4.12 9.32 16.19
C LEU A 70 -5.45 8.58 16.15
N GLN A 71 -5.53 7.43 16.83
CA GLN A 71 -6.78 6.66 16.91
C GLN A 71 -7.86 7.40 17.69
N ALA A 72 -7.48 8.12 18.76
CA ALA A 72 -8.40 8.94 19.53
C ALA A 72 -8.93 10.11 18.70
N SER A 73 -8.04 10.86 18.03
CA SER A 73 -8.42 11.96 17.14
C SER A 73 -9.26 11.50 15.95
N ALA A 74 -8.96 10.32 15.37
CA ALA A 74 -9.78 9.74 14.31
C ALA A 74 -11.19 9.39 14.79
N ARG A 75 -11.33 8.81 15.99
CA ARG A 75 -12.64 8.52 16.59
C ARG A 75 -13.43 9.77 16.95
N GLU A 76 -12.76 10.84 17.36
CA GLU A 76 -13.41 12.13 17.62
C GLU A 76 -13.88 12.78 16.32
N ALA A 77 -13.03 12.80 15.28
CA ALA A 77 -13.40 13.29 13.96
C ALA A 77 -14.59 12.50 13.37
N GLU A 78 -14.59 11.17 13.50
CA GLU A 78 -15.73 10.33 13.08
C GLU A 78 -17.02 10.66 13.84
N ARG A 79 -16.94 10.95 15.15
CA ARG A 79 -18.10 11.35 15.95
C ARG A 79 -18.61 12.72 15.54
N GLU A 80 -17.73 13.70 15.39
CA GLU A 80 -18.08 15.05 14.97
C GLU A 80 -18.68 15.06 13.56
N LEU A 81 -18.11 14.29 12.63
CA LEU A 81 -18.68 14.09 11.30
C LEU A 81 -20.07 13.43 11.37
N ARG A 82 -20.25 12.41 12.22
CA ARG A 82 -21.53 11.71 12.37
C ARG A 82 -22.60 12.58 13.02
N ASP A 83 -22.23 13.41 13.99
CA ASP A 83 -23.13 14.36 14.65
C ASP A 83 -23.47 15.52 13.72
N THR A 84 -22.51 16.00 12.92
CA THR A 84 -22.75 17.01 11.87
C THR A 84 -23.66 16.44 10.78
N VAL A 85 -23.43 15.21 10.32
CA VAL A 85 -24.29 14.54 9.33
C VAL A 85 -25.71 14.33 9.89
N LYS A 86 -25.85 14.01 11.18
CA LYS A 86 -27.17 13.91 11.83
C LYS A 86 -27.86 15.26 12.01
N ALA A 87 -27.11 16.33 12.22
CA ALA A 87 -27.64 17.69 12.32
C ALA A 87 -27.97 18.31 10.96
N VAL A 88 -27.49 17.70 9.86
CA VAL A 88 -27.68 18.17 8.48
C VAL A 88 -28.74 17.34 7.73
N ASP A 89 -29.37 16.31 8.33
CA ASP A 89 -30.56 15.67 7.74
C ASP A 89 -31.77 16.62 7.88
N PRO A 90 -32.24 17.22 6.77
CA PRO A 90 -33.29 18.22 6.79
C PRO A 90 -34.66 17.56 6.64
N GLU A 91 -35.50 17.70 7.68
CA GLU A 91 -36.96 17.54 7.61
C GLU A 91 -37.61 18.66 6.77
N ASP A 92 -37.20 18.82 5.52
CA ASP A 92 -37.79 19.81 4.61
C ASP A 92 -37.76 19.33 3.16
N THR A 93 -38.49 18.26 2.86
CA THR A 93 -39.10 18.07 1.53
C THR A 93 -40.29 17.12 1.61
N LYS A 94 -41.34 17.57 2.30
CA LYS A 94 -42.69 17.06 2.08
C LYS A 94 -43.33 17.91 0.98
N SER A 95 -43.79 17.27 -0.09
CA SER A 95 -44.78 17.76 -1.07
C SER A 95 -44.27 18.04 -2.50
N THR A 96 -44.09 16.96 -3.25
CA THR A 96 -44.62 16.80 -4.61
C THR A 96 -45.16 15.37 -4.69
N LYS A 97 -46.41 15.19 -4.26
CA LYS A 97 -47.59 15.01 -5.14
C LYS A 97 -47.43 13.85 -6.13
N ASP A 98 -48.17 12.80 -5.80
CA ASP A 98 -49.03 12.01 -6.68
C ASP A 98 -48.56 11.85 -8.13
N THR A 99 -48.29 10.60 -8.53
CA THR A 99 -49.15 9.85 -9.48
C THR A 99 -48.30 8.79 -10.21
N GLU A 100 -48.85 7.56 -10.26
CA GLU A 100 -48.43 6.44 -11.14
C GLU A 100 -47.04 5.84 -10.82
N ASP A 101 -46.84 4.53 -10.69
CA ASP A 101 -47.48 3.43 -11.38
C ASP A 101 -47.36 2.14 -10.56
N THR A 102 -48.31 1.27 -10.85
CA THR A 102 -48.56 -0.05 -10.30
C THR A 102 -47.45 -1.06 -10.65
N GLN A 103 -47.46 -2.20 -9.95
CA GLN A 103 -46.93 -3.51 -10.37
C GLN A 103 -45.51 -3.93 -9.93
N LYS A 104 -45.48 -4.56 -8.75
CA LYS A 104 -45.24 -6.01 -8.51
C LYS A 104 -44.36 -6.78 -9.55
N PRO A 105 -43.41 -7.62 -9.08
CA PRO A 105 -42.31 -8.17 -9.89
C PRO A 105 -42.74 -9.36 -10.77
N ALA A 106 -42.11 -9.48 -11.94
CA ALA A 106 -42.05 -10.70 -12.77
C ALA A 106 -40.56 -10.89 -13.13
N SER A 107 -39.84 -11.95 -12.76
CA SER A 107 -40.08 -13.37 -12.98
C SER A 107 -40.57 -13.70 -14.38
N SER A 108 -39.64 -13.74 -15.35
CA SER A 108 -39.44 -14.91 -16.22
C SER A 108 -38.32 -14.60 -17.21
N GLN A 109 -37.17 -15.26 -17.01
CA GLN A 109 -36.23 -15.56 -18.07
C GLN A 109 -36.82 -16.72 -18.87
N GLU A 110 -37.13 -16.54 -20.15
CA GLU A 110 -36.96 -17.57 -21.20
C GLU A 110 -37.19 -16.94 -22.60
N PRO A 111 -36.20 -17.02 -23.52
CA PRO A 111 -36.42 -16.89 -24.96
C PRO A 111 -35.96 -18.17 -25.71
N PRO A 112 -36.17 -18.31 -27.04
CA PRO A 112 -37.35 -18.03 -27.89
C PRO A 112 -37.65 -19.20 -28.89
N ALA A 113 -38.77 -19.17 -29.62
CA ALA A 113 -38.94 -19.66 -31.03
C ALA A 113 -40.43 -19.69 -31.46
N PRO A 114 -40.78 -19.74 -32.76
CA PRO A 114 -39.97 -19.54 -33.98
C PRO A 114 -40.20 -18.19 -34.68
#